data_AF-A0AB35V0N4-F1
#
_entry.id   AF-A0AB35V0N4-F1
#
_cell.length_a   1.000
_cell.length_b   1.000
_cell.length_c   1.000
_cell.angle_alpha   90.00
_cell.angle_beta   90.00
_cell.angle_gamma   90.00
#
_symmetry.space_group_name_H-M   'P 1'
#
loop_
_entity.id
_entity.type
_entity.pdbx_description
1 polymer ?
#
loop_
_entity_poly.entity_id
_entity_poly.type
_entity_poly.pdbx_seq_one_letter_code
_entity_poly.pdbx_strand_id
1 'polypeptide(L)' 'YYCCYLSDLAVSEHFQKYGIGKKLIDLTMEQLQSNCNLILFAAPQATGYYPKVGFTQHLSAWIKNKN' A
#
# COMPACT_ATOMS: atom_id res chain seq x y z
N TYR A 1 7.25 -15.33 -6.54
CA TYR A 1 7.55 -13.89 -6.40
C TYR A 1 7.55 -13.54 -4.93
N TYR A 2 8.61 -12.89 -4.45
CA TYR A 2 8.78 -12.61 -3.02
C TYR A 2 7.95 -11.41 -2.55
N CYS A 3 7.85 -10.36 -3.38
CA CYS A 3 7.06 -9.18 -3.08
C CYS A 3 6.57 -8.46 -4.34
N CYS A 4 5.49 -7.70 -4.18
CA CYS A 4 4.96 -6.71 -5.10
C CYS A 4 5.10 -5.34 -4.43
N TYR A 5 5.74 -4.40 -5.10
CA TYR A 5 5.87 -3.03 -4.61
C TYR A 5 4.78 -2.16 -5.24
N LEU A 6 3.87 -1.65 -4.41
CA LEU A 6 2.86 -0.67 -4.80
C LEU A 6 3.46 0.72 -4.68
N SER A 7 3.96 1.25 -5.81
CA SER A 7 4.62 2.55 -5.86
C SER A 7 3.67 3.69 -5.50
N ASP A 8 2.54 3.77 -6.19
CA ASP A 8 1.58 4.85 -6.04
C ASP A 8 0.16 4.30 -6.03
N LEU A 9 -0.67 4.86 -5.16
CA LEU A 9 -2.10 4.61 -5.11
C LEU A 9 -2.82 5.92 -4.89
N ALA A 10 -3.59 6.34 -5.89
CA ALA A 10 -4.36 7.57 -5.85
C ALA A 10 -5.85 7.27 -6.07
N VAL A 11 -6.68 8.00 -5.34
CA VAL A 11 -8.12 8.08 -5.57
C VAL A 11 -8.44 9.56 -5.73
N SER A 12 -9.14 9.91 -6.81
CA SER A 12 -9.62 11.28 -7.06
C SER A 12 -10.36 11.80 -5.83
N GLU A 13 -10.10 13.06 -5.45
CA GLU A 13 -10.60 13.69 -4.22
C GLU A 13 -12.12 13.57 -4.07
N HIS A 14 -12.85 13.74 -5.17
CA HIS A 14 -14.31 13.62 -5.20
C HIS A 14 -14.81 12.22 -4.80
N PHE A 15 -13.97 11.19 -4.96
CA PHE A 15 -14.29 9.79 -4.70
C PHE A 15 -13.52 9.19 -3.52
N GLN A 16 -12.78 10.01 -2.76
CA GLN A 16 -12.15 9.55 -1.52
C GLN A 16 -13.21 9.22 -0.45
N LYS A 17 -12.83 8.38 0.54
CA LYS A 17 -13.69 7.93 1.65
C LYS A 17 -14.85 6.99 1.26
N TYR A 18 -15.05 6.68 -0.02
CA TYR A 18 -16.01 5.67 -0.50
C TYR A 18 -15.44 4.23 -0.51
N GLY A 19 -14.29 3.99 0.13
CA GLY A 19 -13.66 2.66 0.18
C GLY A 19 -12.91 2.22 -1.10
N ILE A 20 -12.87 3.07 -2.13
CA ILE A 20 -12.23 2.75 -3.42
C ILE A 20 -10.75 2.38 -3.25
N GLY A 21 -10.00 3.15 -2.45
CA GLY A 21 -8.58 2.89 -2.23
C GLY A 21 -8.34 1.49 -1.64
N LYS A 22 -9.19 1.06 -0.69
CA LYS A 22 -9.14 -0.29 -0.15
C LYS A 22 -9.46 -1.33 -1.23
N LYS A 23 -10.52 -1.11 -2.02
CA LYS A 23 -10.89 -2.07 -3.07
C LYS A 23 -9.80 -2.23 -4.14
N LEU A 24 -9.11 -1.15 -4.51
CA LEU A 24 -7.96 -1.20 -5.41
C LEU A 24 -6.80 -2.05 -4.83
N ILE A 25 -6.53 -1.92 -3.54
CA ILE A 25 -5.54 -2.76 -2.83
C ILE A 25 -6.00 -4.22 -2.83
N ASP A 26 -7.25 -4.50 -2.47
CA ASP A 26 -7.80 -5.86 -2.42
C ASP A 26 -7.72 -6.54 -3.80
N LEU A 27 -8.13 -5.83 -4.86
CA LEU A 27 -8.03 -6.31 -6.24
C LEU A 27 -6.57 -6.57 -6.64
N THR A 28 -5.64 -5.73 -6.20
CA THR A 28 -4.21 -5.94 -6.43
C THR A 28 -3.74 -7.24 -5.75
N MET A 29 -4.10 -7.44 -4.48
CA MET A 29 -3.79 -8.67 -3.73
C MET A 29 -4.38 -9.92 -4.38
N GLU A 30 -5.61 -9.86 -4.91
CA GLU A 30 -6.25 -10.97 -5.63
C GLU A 30 -5.46 -11.43 -6.87
N GLN A 31 -4.64 -10.55 -7.47
CA GLN A 31 -3.78 -10.90 -8.62
C GLN A 31 -2.42 -11.49 -8.22
N LEU A 32 -2.06 -11.43 -6.93
CA LEU A 32 -0.78 -11.93 -6.45
C LEU A 32 -0.85 -13.43 -6.11
N GLN A 33 0.30 -14.11 -6.20
CA GLN A 33 0.40 -15.48 -5.70
C GLN A 33 0.39 -15.49 -4.16
N SER A 34 -0.04 -16.61 -3.56
CA SER A 34 -0.26 -16.75 -2.11
C SER A 34 0.92 -16.37 -1.20
N ASN A 35 2.15 -16.43 -1.70
CA ASN A 35 3.37 -16.14 -0.93
C ASN A 35 4.01 -14.78 -1.29
N CYS A 36 3.28 -13.91 -2.01
CA CYS A 36 3.77 -12.61 -2.42
C CYS A 36 3.27 -11.53 -1.47
N ASN A 37 4.20 -10.79 -0.85
CA ASN A 37 3.84 -9.65 0.00
C ASN A 37 3.58 -8.40 -0.82
N LEU A 38 2.55 -7.61 -0.49
CA LEU A 38 2.36 -6.27 -1.03
C LEU A 38 3.00 -5.24 -0.11
N ILE A 39 3.95 -4.46 -0.64
CA ILE A 39 4.76 -3.50 0.12
C ILE A 39 4.55 -2.11 -0.47
N LEU A 40 4.45 -1.09 0.37
CA LEU A 40 4.38 0.31 -0.03
C LEU A 40 5.11 1.22 0.96
N PHE A 41 5.47 2.41 0.50
CA PHE A 41 5.84 3.52 1.37
C PHE A 41 4.69 4.52 1.44
N ALA A 42 4.11 4.67 2.63
CA ALA A 42 3.03 5.61 2.85
C ALA A 42 3.55 7.05 2.73
N ALA A 43 2.82 7.89 2.00
CA ALA A 43 3.01 9.33 2.11
C ALA A 43 2.71 9.79 3.56
N PRO A 44 3.37 10.85 4.09
CA PRO A 44 3.23 11.25 5.50
C PRO A 44 1.78 11.41 5.98
N GLN A 45 0.92 11.98 5.14
CA GLN A 45 -0.50 12.19 5.40
C GLN A 45 -1.34 10.90 5.42
N ALA A 46 -0.82 9.80 4.87
CA ALA A 46 -1.50 8.52 4.73
C ALA A 46 -0.96 7.44 5.68
N THR A 47 0.02 7.75 6.54
CA THR A 47 0.60 6.79 7.51
C THR A 47 -0.46 6.14 8.41
N GLY A 48 -1.44 6.91 8.87
CA GLY A 48 -2.56 6.40 9.68
C GLY A 48 -3.67 5.69 8.90
N TYR A 49 -3.60 5.64 7.56
CA TYR A 49 -4.60 4.99 6.72
C TYR A 49 -4.30 3.49 6.56
N TYR A 50 -3.06 3.12 6.23
CA TYR A 50 -2.71 1.74 5.86
C TYR A 50 -2.94 0.68 6.95
N PRO A 51 -2.71 0.96 8.25
CA PRO A 51 -3.09 0.03 9.31
C PRO A 51 -4.59 -0.31 9.33
N LYS A 52 -5.46 0.62 8.92
CA LYS A 52 -6.92 0.42 8.87
C LYS A 52 -7.37 -0.49 7.73
N VAL A 53 -6.50 -0.71 6.74
CA VAL A 53 -6.77 -1.55 5.56
C VAL A 53 -5.88 -2.79 5.50
N GLY A 54 -5.35 -3.22 6.64
CA GLY A 54 -4.71 -4.53 6.80
C GLY A 54 -3.18 -4.57 6.59
N PHE A 55 -2.53 -3.41 6.46
CA PHE A 55 -1.06 -3.37 6.44
C PHE A 55 -0.50 -3.36 7.86
N THR A 56 0.65 -4.01 8.03
CA THR A 56 1.49 -3.89 9.21
C THR A 56 2.79 -3.17 8.85
N GLN A 57 3.31 -2.37 9.78
CA GLN A 57 4.58 -1.70 9.57
C GLN A 57 5.73 -2.71 9.72
N HIS A 58 6.68 -2.68 8.78
CA HIS A 58 7.87 -3.53 8.82
C HIS A 58 9.06 -2.77 9.43
N LEU A 59 9.61 -3.27 10.54
CA LEU A 59 10.70 -2.60 11.26
C LEU A 59 12.03 -2.61 10.49
N SER A 60 12.24 -3.59 9.61
CA SER A 60 13.48 -3.71 8.81
C SER A 60 13.37 -3.05 7.43
N ALA A 61 12.47 -2.09 7.23
CA ALA A 61 12.41 -1.31 6.00
C ALA A 61 13.44 -0.17 6.07
N TRP A 62 14.38 -0.14 5.13
CA TRP A 62 15.43 0.88 5.05
C TRP A 62 15.35 1.57 3.68
N ILE A 63 15.48 2.89 3.66
CA ILE A 63 15.52 3.69 2.44
C ILE A 63 16.86 4.42 2.41
N LYS A 64 17.58 4.35 1.29
CA LYS A 64 18.78 5.15 1.05
C LYS A 64 18.46 6.21 -0.01
N ASN A 65 18.44 7.46 0.40
CA ASN A 65 18.29 8.58 -0.53
C ASN A 65 19.62 8.83 -1.25
N LYS A 66 19.55 9.37 -2.47
CA LYS A 66 20.73 9.68 -3.29
C LYS A 66 21.49 10.93 -2.82
N ASN A 67 20.85 11.79 -2.01
CA ASN A 67 21.40 13.05 -1.53
C ASN A 67 22.03 12.87 -0.15
#